data_AF-A0A8S2EGL8-F1
#
_entry.id   AF-A0A8S2EGL8-F1
#
_cell.length_a   1.000
_cell.length_b   1.000
_cell.length_c   1.000
_cell.angle_alpha   90.00
_cell.angle_beta   90.00
_cell.angle_gamma   90.00
#
_symmetry.space_group_name_H-M   'P 1'
#
loop_
_entity.id
_entity.type
_entity.pdbx_description
1 polymer ?
#
loop_
_entity_poly.entity_id
_entity_poly.type
_entity_poly.pdbx_seq_one_letter_code
_entity_poly.pdbx_strand_id
1 'polypeptide(L)'
;MCLIALQCNDTADWHNGYPAANNGLGYTCLDYVSQGWCGNGNFTAGNSGTGGANYKYPEDNCCACSSQASGAGKSFIESKFLLTFSLIGLCTPNPCQNNGTCYATSATTATCDCTSTGYTNPNCTALAI
;
A
#
# COMPACT_ATOMS: atom_id res chain seq x y z
N MET A 1 -14.30 13.70 -3.25
CA MET A 1 -13.00 13.33 -3.83
C MET A 1 -12.37 12.32 -2.88
N CYS A 2 -12.32 11.04 -3.28
CA CYS A 2 -11.72 9.97 -2.47
C CYS A 2 -10.27 9.82 -2.92
N LEU A 3 -9.33 10.36 -2.15
CA LEU A 3 -7.91 10.17 -2.42
C LEU A 3 -7.52 8.84 -1.78
N ILE A 4 -7.13 7.90 -2.65
CA ILE A 4 -6.47 6.61 -2.35
C ILE A 4 -7.42 5.46 -1.96
N ALA A 5 -8.22 4.98 -2.92
CA ALA A 5 -8.52 3.55 -2.94
C ALA A 5 -7.22 2.86 -3.42
N LEU A 6 -6.59 2.06 -2.58
CA LEU A 6 -5.49 1.19 -2.99
C LEU A 6 -6.08 0.15 -3.95
N GLN A 7 -6.16 0.49 -5.24
CA GLN A 7 -6.69 -0.39 -6.26
C GLN A 7 -5.58 -1.33 -6.69
N CYS A 8 -5.76 -2.61 -6.43
CA CYS A 8 -5.00 -3.66 -7.06
C CYS A 8 -5.20 -3.57 -8.57
N ASN A 9 -4.10 -3.73 -9.29
CA ASN A 9 -4.08 -3.91 -10.73
C ASN A 9 -3.39 -5.24 -11.04
N ASP A 10 -3.95 -6.01 -11.97
CA ASP A 10 -3.32 -7.24 -12.44
C ASP A 10 -1.93 -6.91 -13.02
N THR A 11 -0.96 -7.80 -12.83
CA THR A 11 0.35 -7.63 -13.47
C THR A 11 0.18 -7.78 -14.97
N ALA A 12 0.61 -6.77 -15.73
CA ALA A 12 0.49 -6.76 -17.18
C ALA A 12 1.18 -7.99 -17.80
N ASP A 13 0.50 -8.63 -18.75
CA ASP A 13 0.96 -9.82 -19.46
C ASP A 13 1.37 -10.99 -18.55
N TRP A 14 0.86 -11.05 -17.32
CA TRP A 14 1.14 -12.15 -16.43
C TRP A 14 0.39 -13.42 -16.84
N HIS A 15 1.11 -14.54 -16.81
CA HIS A 15 0.58 -15.87 -17.08
C HIS A 15 1.23 -16.87 -16.13
N ASN A 16 0.47 -17.85 -15.68
CA ASN A 16 0.93 -18.82 -14.68
C ASN A 16 1.95 -19.85 -15.17
N GLY A 17 2.32 -19.85 -16.46
CA GLY A 17 3.29 -20.78 -17.04
C GLY A 17 2.78 -22.20 -17.30
N TYR A 18 1.47 -22.47 -17.16
CA TYR A 18 0.91 -23.78 -17.42
C TYR A 18 1.01 -24.15 -18.92
N PRO A 19 1.73 -25.22 -19.29
CA PRO A 19 2.15 -25.45 -20.67
C PRO A 19 1.00 -25.83 -21.62
N ALA A 20 -0.15 -26.26 -21.11
CA ALA A 20 -1.30 -26.65 -21.94
C ALA A 20 -2.31 -25.52 -22.19
N ALA A 21 -2.04 -24.30 -21.71
CA ALA A 21 -2.89 -23.13 -21.95
C ALA A 21 -2.15 -22.04 -22.73
N ASN A 22 -2.88 -21.23 -23.49
CA ASN A 22 -2.40 -20.03 -24.18
C ASN A 22 -1.07 -20.25 -24.93
N ASN A 23 -1.03 -21.27 -25.80
CA ASN A 23 0.16 -21.64 -26.58
C ASN A 23 1.44 -21.85 -25.74
N GLY A 24 1.28 -22.38 -24.53
CA GLY A 24 2.37 -22.66 -23.60
C GLY A 24 2.71 -21.52 -22.62
N LEU A 25 2.02 -20.37 -22.69
CA LEU A 25 2.24 -19.26 -21.77
C LEU A 25 1.60 -19.49 -20.40
N GLY A 26 0.51 -20.26 -20.34
CA GLY A 26 -0.28 -20.44 -19.12
C GLY A 26 -1.50 -19.53 -19.03
N TYR A 27 -2.30 -19.72 -17.99
CA TYR A 27 -3.53 -18.95 -17.74
C TYR A 27 -3.23 -17.52 -17.27
N THR A 28 -4.00 -16.56 -17.76
CA THR A 28 -3.99 -15.13 -17.37
C THR A 28 -4.81 -14.87 -16.11
N CYS A 29 -4.72 -13.66 -15.53
CA CYS A 29 -5.60 -13.27 -14.42
C CYS A 29 -7.09 -13.33 -14.78
N LEU A 30 -7.45 -13.01 -16.03
CA LEU A 30 -8.83 -13.13 -16.51
C LEU A 30 -9.27 -14.60 -16.59
N ASP A 31 -8.37 -15.51 -16.96
CA ASP A 31 -8.66 -16.95 -16.99
C ASP A 31 -8.91 -17.49 -15.57
N TYR A 32 -8.13 -17.05 -14.58
CA TYR A 32 -8.34 -17.44 -13.17
C TYR A 32 -9.72 -17.04 -12.64
N VAL A 33 -10.25 -15.89 -13.08
CA VAL A 33 -11.64 -15.45 -12.79
C VAL A 33 -12.64 -16.32 -13.55
N SER A 34 -12.40 -16.54 -14.84
CA SER A 34 -13.32 -17.25 -15.73
C SER A 34 -13.47 -18.73 -15.38
N GLN A 35 -12.40 -19.36 -14.88
CA GLN A 35 -12.39 -20.72 -14.35
C GLN A 35 -12.99 -20.83 -12.94
N GLY A 36 -13.27 -19.69 -12.31
CA GLY A 36 -13.76 -19.62 -10.94
C GLY A 36 -12.71 -20.04 -9.91
N TRP A 37 -11.42 -20.02 -10.25
CA TRP A 37 -10.34 -20.31 -9.30
C TRP A 37 -10.11 -19.14 -8.34
N CYS A 38 -10.32 -17.92 -8.82
CA CYS A 38 -10.20 -16.70 -8.04
C CYS A 38 -11.43 -15.80 -8.15
N GLY A 39 -11.75 -15.12 -7.06
CA GLY A 39 -12.83 -14.13 -7.01
C GLY A 39 -12.90 -13.46 -5.65
N ASN A 40 -13.39 -12.21 -5.62
CA ASN A 40 -13.50 -11.39 -4.40
C ASN A 40 -12.18 -11.26 -3.61
N GLY A 41 -11.05 -11.29 -4.31
CA GLY A 41 -9.74 -11.17 -3.71
C GLY A 41 -9.32 -12.40 -2.90
N ASN A 42 -9.64 -13.59 -3.38
CA ASN A 42 -9.14 -14.84 -2.81
C ASN A 42 -9.25 -15.97 -3.83
N PHE A 43 -8.55 -17.08 -3.57
CA PHE A 43 -8.90 -18.34 -4.20
C PHE A 43 -10.27 -18.81 -3.70
N THR A 44 -11.08 -19.34 -4.60
CA THR A 44 -12.34 -19.97 -4.25
C THR A 44 -12.08 -21.31 -3.54
N ALA A 45 -13.09 -21.82 -2.84
CA ALA A 45 -12.97 -23.04 -2.04
C ALA A 45 -12.47 -24.23 -2.89
N GLY A 46 -11.37 -24.86 -2.46
CA GLY A 46 -10.76 -26.00 -3.14
C GLY A 46 -9.76 -25.64 -4.24
N ASN A 47 -9.60 -24.37 -4.60
CA ASN A 47 -8.74 -23.94 -5.72
C ASN A 47 -7.40 -23.33 -5.31
N SER A 48 -7.06 -23.35 -4.02
CA SER A 48 -5.75 -22.89 -3.53
C SER A 48 -4.57 -23.64 -4.15
N GLY A 49 -4.79 -24.85 -4.67
CA GLY A 49 -3.79 -25.63 -5.43
C GLY A 49 -3.40 -25.02 -6.78
N THR A 50 -4.05 -23.94 -7.23
CA THR A 50 -3.69 -23.18 -8.44
C THR A 50 -2.80 -21.97 -8.15
N GLY A 51 -2.41 -21.76 -6.88
CA GLY A 51 -1.55 -20.66 -6.41
C GLY A 51 -0.10 -21.06 -6.11
N GLY A 52 0.69 -20.08 -5.65
CA GLY A 52 2.07 -20.30 -5.22
C GLY A 52 3.09 -20.37 -6.36
N ALA A 53 4.32 -20.73 -6.00
CA ALA A 53 5.50 -20.66 -6.87
C ALA A 53 5.35 -21.48 -8.17
N ASN A 54 4.68 -22.63 -8.10
CA ASN A 54 4.46 -23.51 -9.24
C ASN A 54 3.61 -22.86 -10.34
N TYR A 55 2.80 -21.87 -9.97
CA TYR A 55 1.93 -21.13 -10.86
C TYR A 55 2.31 -19.66 -10.94
N LYS A 56 3.56 -19.32 -10.57
CA LYS A 56 4.11 -17.96 -10.62
C LYS A 56 3.33 -16.93 -9.79
N TYR A 57 2.76 -17.37 -8.66
CA TYR A 57 2.13 -16.52 -7.64
C TYR A 57 0.93 -15.70 -8.16
N PRO A 58 -0.16 -16.32 -8.63
CA PRO A 58 -1.38 -15.57 -9.01
C PRO A 58 -1.93 -14.72 -7.87
N GLU A 59 -1.73 -15.10 -6.61
CA GLU A 59 -2.09 -14.30 -5.43
C GLU A 59 -1.40 -12.92 -5.38
N ASP A 60 -0.20 -12.80 -5.95
CA ASP A 60 0.56 -11.55 -5.99
C ASP A 60 0.33 -10.77 -7.28
N ASN A 61 -0.10 -11.47 -8.34
CA ASN A 61 -0.16 -10.93 -9.69
C ASN A 61 -1.59 -10.65 -10.16
N CYS A 62 -2.61 -11.25 -9.53
CA CYS A 62 -4.00 -11.15 -9.93
C CYS A 62 -4.90 -10.68 -8.79
N CYS A 63 -5.64 -9.60 -9.02
CA CYS A 63 -6.48 -8.96 -8.03
C CYS A 63 -7.66 -9.81 -7.57
N ALA A 64 -8.16 -10.68 -8.44
CA ALA A 64 -9.20 -11.60 -8.06
C ALA A 64 -8.73 -12.64 -7.04
N CYS A 65 -7.43 -12.92 -6.97
CA CYS A 65 -6.83 -13.97 -6.15
C CYS A 65 -6.35 -13.46 -4.78
N SER A 66 -6.38 -12.15 -4.51
CA SER A 66 -5.94 -11.58 -3.23
C SER A 66 -6.76 -10.36 -2.76
N SER A 67 -6.90 -10.22 -1.44
CA SER A 67 -7.92 -9.37 -0.79
C SER A 67 -7.55 -7.89 -0.76
N GLN A 68 -6.67 -7.47 -1.69
CA GLN A 68 -5.98 -6.18 -1.77
C GLN A 68 -4.82 -6.02 -0.75
N ALA A 69 -3.64 -5.69 -1.29
CA ALA A 69 -2.40 -5.26 -0.62
C ALA A 69 -1.54 -6.32 0.09
N SER A 70 -0.76 -7.07 -0.68
CA SER A 70 0.68 -7.33 -0.40
C SER A 70 1.18 -8.35 -1.42
N GLY A 71 2.09 -7.94 -2.31
CA GLY A 71 3.00 -8.92 -2.87
C GLY A 71 3.62 -9.71 -1.71
N ALA A 72 3.72 -11.03 -1.86
CA ALA A 72 4.33 -11.93 -0.91
C ALA A 72 5.61 -11.30 -0.37
N GLY A 73 5.53 -10.95 0.92
CA GLY A 73 6.37 -9.96 1.53
C GLY A 73 7.85 -10.23 1.32
N LYS A 74 8.57 -9.16 1.06
CA LYS A 74 9.80 -8.98 1.80
C LYS A 74 9.63 -7.70 2.58
N SER A 75 9.61 -7.88 3.89
CA SER A 75 10.12 -6.88 4.83
C SER A 75 11.54 -6.52 4.38
N PHE A 76 11.65 -5.70 3.34
CA PHE A 76 12.85 -5.00 2.94
C PHE A 76 12.70 -3.59 3.48
N ILE A 77 12.80 -3.54 4.80
CA ILE A 77 13.71 -2.57 5.40
C ILE A 77 15.01 -2.64 4.59
N GLU A 78 15.55 -1.46 4.21
CA GLU A 78 16.79 -1.26 3.42
C GLU A 78 16.57 -1.36 1.89
N SER A 79 16.81 -0.34 1.04
CA SER A 79 17.64 0.87 1.17
C SER A 79 17.36 1.87 0.02
N LYS A 80 16.30 2.71 0.05
CA LYS A 80 16.25 4.05 -0.61
C LYS A 80 14.87 4.72 -0.70
N PHE A 81 13.77 3.99 -0.51
CA PHE A 81 12.43 4.55 -0.74
C PHE A 81 11.82 5.28 0.48
N LEU A 82 12.45 5.20 1.67
CA LEU A 82 11.98 5.89 2.89
C LEU A 82 12.26 7.39 2.93
N LEU A 83 13.03 7.96 2.00
CA LEU A 83 13.35 9.39 2.04
C LEU A 83 12.20 10.28 1.55
N THR A 84 11.24 9.75 0.79
CA THR A 84 10.15 10.55 0.22
C THR A 84 8.81 10.37 0.92
N PHE A 85 8.56 9.24 1.61
CA PHE A 85 7.25 8.98 2.24
C PHE A 85 7.15 9.41 3.72
N SER A 86 8.24 9.44 4.50
CA SER A 86 8.21 9.87 5.90
C SER A 86 8.02 11.38 6.12
N LEU A 87 8.06 12.20 5.06
CA LEU A 87 7.75 13.63 5.16
C LEU A 87 6.25 13.93 5.04
N ILE A 88 5.42 12.95 4.65
CA ILE A 88 4.03 13.21 4.20
C ILE A 88 2.99 13.12 5.34
N GLY A 89 3.36 12.64 6.53
CA GLY A 89 2.40 12.41 7.63
C GLY A 89 2.55 13.25 8.91
N LEU A 90 3.67 13.97 9.09
CA LEU A 90 3.99 14.61 10.37
C LEU A 90 3.23 15.93 10.62
N CYS A 91 2.90 16.65 9.55
CA CYS A 91 2.16 17.91 9.60
C CYS A 91 0.78 17.82 8.92
N THR A 92 0.31 16.62 8.63
CA THR A 92 -0.99 16.39 7.98
C THR A 92 -1.66 15.15 8.57
N PRO A 93 -2.63 15.32 9.48
CA PRO A 93 -3.20 16.60 9.93
C PRO A 93 -2.22 17.42 10.78
N ASN A 94 -2.35 18.75 10.77
CA ASN A 94 -1.46 19.65 11.53
C ASN A 94 -1.57 19.35 13.05
N PRO A 95 -0.49 18.93 13.72
CA PRO A 95 -0.51 18.67 15.17
C PRO A 95 -0.55 19.96 16.00
N CYS A 96 -0.11 21.09 15.44
CA CYS A 96 -0.05 22.38 16.10
C CYS A 96 -1.46 22.97 16.24
N GLN A 97 -1.86 23.26 17.47
CA GLN A 97 -3.14 23.87 17.79
C GLN A 97 -3.07 25.40 17.69
N ASN A 98 -4.21 26.08 17.82
CA ASN A 98 -4.31 27.55 17.84
C ASN A 98 -3.59 28.24 16.67
N ASN A 99 -3.73 27.68 15.47
CA ASN A 99 -3.11 28.18 14.25
C ASN A 99 -1.57 28.18 14.26
N GLY A 100 -0.94 27.31 15.06
CA GLY A 100 0.51 27.08 15.00
C GLY A 100 0.94 26.48 13.66
N THR A 101 2.16 26.81 13.22
CA THR A 101 2.69 26.29 11.95
C THR A 101 3.57 25.07 12.21
N CYS A 102 3.27 23.95 11.57
CA CYS A 102 4.05 22.72 11.69
C CYS A 102 5.17 22.66 10.64
N TYR A 103 6.37 22.33 11.09
CA TYR A 103 7.52 22.06 10.24
C TYR A 103 8.11 20.69 10.59
N ALA A 104 8.30 19.82 9.60
CA ALA A 104 9.06 18.59 9.80
C ALA A 104 10.56 18.93 9.85
N THR A 105 11.21 18.63 10.97
CA THR A 105 12.66 18.84 11.18
C THR A 105 13.46 17.57 10.92
N SER A 106 12.80 16.41 10.90
CA SER A 106 13.39 15.14 10.49
C SER A 106 12.29 14.19 9.98
N ALA A 107 12.68 12.98 9.53
CA ALA A 107 11.75 11.93 9.14
C ALA A 107 10.85 11.42 10.29
N THR A 108 11.15 11.75 11.55
CA THR A 108 10.38 11.34 12.74
C THR A 108 10.05 12.50 13.68
N THR A 109 10.48 13.72 13.34
CA THR A 109 10.38 14.87 14.23
C THR A 109 9.64 16.01 13.54
N ALA A 110 8.55 16.44 14.16
CA ALA A 110 7.80 17.65 13.81
C ALA A 110 8.04 18.71 14.88
N THR A 111 8.02 19.97 14.49
CA THR A 111 8.17 21.11 15.39
C THR A 111 7.12 22.14 15.06
N CYS A 112 6.44 22.63 16.09
CA CYS A 112 5.46 23.70 15.96
C CYS A 112 6.11 25.06 16.22
N ASP A 113 5.89 25.99 15.31
CA ASP A 113 6.10 27.41 15.55
C ASP A 113 4.82 28.03 16.11
N CYS A 114 4.94 28.52 17.34
CA CYS A 114 3.87 29.17 18.09
C CYS A 114 4.08 30.69 18.22
N THR A 115 5.11 31.29 17.61
CA THR A 115 5.47 32.71 17.88
C THR A 115 4.36 33.69 17.52
N SER A 116 3.47 33.31 16.61
CA SER A 116 2.36 34.15 16.13
C SER A 116 1.01 33.81 16.77
N THR A 117 0.97 32.90 17.75
CA THR A 117 -0.30 32.40 18.29
C THR A 117 -0.60 32.89 19.72
N GLY A 118 0.40 33.37 20.46
CA GLY A 118 0.27 33.68 21.89
C GLY A 118 0.28 32.43 22.78
N TYR A 119 0.62 31.27 22.21
CA TYR A 119 0.76 30.01 22.92
C TYR A 119 2.22 29.52 22.90
N THR A 120 2.54 28.65 23.85
CA THR A 120 3.82 27.94 24.02
C THR A 120 3.55 26.44 24.09
N ASN A 121 4.63 25.67 24.28
CA ASN A 121 4.71 24.20 24.27
C ASN A 121 4.77 23.56 22.86
N PRO A 122 5.20 22.28 22.76
CA PRO A 122 5.41 21.61 21.48
C PRO A 122 4.20 21.51 20.55
N ASN A 123 2.97 21.75 21.04
CA ASN A 123 1.73 21.68 20.25
C ASN A 123 0.94 23.00 20.24
N CYS A 124 1.53 24.10 20.72
CA CYS A 124 0.89 25.41 20.84
C CYS A 124 -0.43 25.42 21.65
N THR A 125 -0.50 24.70 22.78
CA THR A 125 -1.74 24.65 23.61
C THR A 125 -1.66 25.41 24.93
N ALA A 126 -0.48 25.70 25.44
CA ALA A 126 -0.31 26.43 26.70
C ALA A 126 -0.22 27.94 26.43
N LEU A 127 -0.79 28.79 27.26
CA LEU A 127 -0.66 30.25 27.10
C LEU A 127 0.78 30.70 27.35
N ALA A 128 1.33 31.53 26.46
CA ALA A 128 2.58 32.24 26.70
C ALA A 128 2.27 33.46 27.57
N ILE A 129 2.32 33.26 28.89
CA ILE A 129 2.20 34.30 29.92
C ILE A 129 3.48 35.12 30.06
#